data_AF-A0A7K1A807-F1
#
_entry.id   AF-A0A7K1A807-F1
#
_cell.length_a   1.000
_cell.length_b   1.000
_cell.length_c   1.000
_cell.angle_alpha   90.00
_cell.angle_beta   90.00
_cell.angle_gamma   90.00
#
_symmetry.space_group_name_H-M   'P 1'
#
loop_
_entity.id
_entity.type
_entity.pdbx_description
1 polymer ?
#
loop_
_entity_poly.entity_id
_entity_poly.type
_entity_poly.pdbx_seq_one_letter_code
_entity_poly.pdbx_strand_id
1 'polypeptide(L)'
;MAPDGLARPIDFSARSASGIHLGVSLGGGGIFFVAWQVTYLEQLAQLGVNLKGAARVVGTSAGSLVASILESGNLRRFEREVSFFAKTPALVSMLAPSGSLKPSQQRALDVFVAAQNAEPEVIRAIGHEALAASTPSANKMARSVSMMLLSRSWPADALHITCVDTLTGERCVVTRDAGVRIERAVAASSAVPGIFSPQPIGDRRCMDGGVSGSGTHLDLLAGCDRAVVLSLTTTTPAPIGAMTQSPGNFANEVGALEATGTNVFLRSPESMDINKLMDPKSVPEAIAMAKRQAAADASALRDFIA
;
A
#
# COMPACT_ATOMS: atom_id res chain seq x y z
N MET A 1 21.98 9.19 -5.80
CA MET A 1 20.98 8.46 -6.61
C MET A 1 21.69 7.64 -7.67
N ALA A 2 21.41 6.33 -7.70
CA ALA A 2 21.83 5.48 -8.80
C ALA A 2 21.13 5.91 -10.11
N PRO A 3 21.75 5.72 -11.30
CA PRO A 3 21.18 6.14 -12.58
C PRO A 3 20.01 5.25 -13.06
N ASP A 4 19.42 4.44 -12.19
CA ASP A 4 18.37 3.47 -12.52
C ASP A 4 16.95 4.07 -12.62
N GLY A 5 16.79 5.35 -12.31
CA GLY A 5 15.51 6.07 -12.39
C GLY A 5 14.46 5.64 -11.36
N LEU A 6 14.83 4.77 -10.42
CA LEU A 6 13.93 4.25 -9.39
C LEU A 6 13.79 5.20 -8.21
N ALA A 7 14.90 5.75 -7.73
CA ALA A 7 14.92 6.65 -6.59
C ALA A 7 14.18 7.96 -6.92
N ARG A 8 13.13 8.26 -6.16
CA ARG A 8 12.33 9.49 -6.30
C ARG A 8 12.09 10.08 -4.91
N PRO A 9 12.61 11.28 -4.59
CA PRO A 9 12.33 11.93 -3.30
C PRO A 9 10.84 12.25 -3.17
N ILE A 10 10.33 12.36 -1.95
CA ILE A 10 8.97 12.85 -1.69
C ILE A 10 8.98 14.36 -1.97
N ASP A 11 8.25 14.80 -3.00
CA ASP A 11 8.25 16.20 -3.41
C ASP A 11 6.90 16.61 -4.04
N PHE A 12 6.12 17.38 -3.27
CA PHE A 12 4.85 17.95 -3.74
C PHE A 12 5.05 19.11 -4.72
N SER A 13 6.17 19.82 -4.63
CA SER A 13 6.45 20.98 -5.49
C SER A 13 6.71 20.58 -6.94
N ALA A 14 7.16 19.34 -7.16
CA ALA A 14 7.34 18.76 -8.49
C ALA A 14 6.02 18.66 -9.29
N ARG A 15 4.86 18.68 -8.61
CA ARG A 15 3.52 18.56 -9.23
C ARG A 15 3.48 17.44 -10.27
N SER A 16 4.01 16.28 -9.89
CA SER A 16 4.29 15.18 -10.82
C SER A 16 3.07 14.66 -11.58
N ALA A 17 1.86 14.97 -11.12
CA ALA A 17 0.58 14.60 -11.70
C ALA A 17 -0.17 15.78 -12.36
N SER A 18 0.49 16.89 -12.61
CA SER A 18 -0.12 18.05 -13.27
C SER A 18 -0.75 17.67 -14.61
N GLY A 19 -2.02 18.07 -14.82
CA GLY A 19 -2.78 17.76 -16.03
C GLY A 19 -3.45 16.39 -16.05
N ILE A 20 -3.36 15.62 -14.96
CA ILE A 20 -4.11 14.38 -14.78
C ILE A 20 -5.47 14.69 -14.15
N HIS A 21 -6.56 14.23 -14.77
CA HIS A 21 -7.92 14.40 -14.26
C HIS A 21 -8.16 13.68 -12.92
N LEU A 22 -7.78 12.39 -12.86
CA LEU A 22 -8.03 11.53 -11.71
C LEU A 22 -6.79 10.73 -11.33
N GLY A 23 -6.34 10.93 -10.10
CA GLY A 23 -5.37 10.10 -9.40
C GLY A 23 -6.03 9.22 -8.33
N VAL A 24 -5.49 8.04 -8.10
CA VAL A 24 -5.93 7.12 -7.04
C VAL A 24 -4.73 6.72 -6.20
N SER A 25 -4.82 6.83 -4.88
CA SER A 25 -3.82 6.34 -3.93
C SER A 25 -4.43 5.26 -3.06
N LEU A 26 -3.84 4.07 -3.09
CA LEU A 26 -4.22 2.93 -2.27
C LEU A 26 -3.13 2.68 -1.24
N GLY A 27 -3.46 2.98 0.02
CA GLY A 27 -2.51 2.95 1.12
C GLY A 27 -2.13 1.56 1.62
N GLY A 28 -1.05 1.51 2.39
CA GLY A 28 -0.57 0.31 3.06
C GLY A 28 -1.47 -0.17 4.21
N GLY A 29 -1.32 -1.44 4.59
CA GLY A 29 -2.07 -2.05 5.68
C GLY A 29 -1.97 -3.58 5.70
N GLY A 30 -2.73 -4.22 6.59
CA GLY A 30 -2.77 -5.68 6.73
C GLY A 30 -3.88 -6.35 5.92
N ILE A 31 -4.10 -7.65 6.17
CA ILE A 31 -5.16 -8.44 5.52
C ILE A 31 -6.55 -7.84 5.70
N PHE A 32 -6.81 -7.22 6.85
CA PHE A 32 -8.03 -6.43 7.09
C PHE A 32 -8.24 -5.39 5.99
N PHE A 33 -7.20 -4.61 5.70
CA PHE A 33 -7.31 -3.49 4.78
C PHE A 33 -7.30 -3.92 3.32
N VAL A 34 -6.62 -5.03 2.98
CA VAL A 34 -6.78 -5.66 1.66
C VAL A 34 -8.24 -6.03 1.42
N ALA A 35 -8.89 -6.69 2.39
CA ALA A 35 -10.29 -7.06 2.30
C ALA A 35 -11.22 -5.84 2.24
N TRP A 36 -10.96 -4.84 3.08
CA TRP A 36 -11.73 -3.60 3.05
C TRP A 36 -11.63 -2.90 1.68
N GLN A 37 -10.42 -2.69 1.16
CA GLN A 37 -10.21 -1.97 -0.10
C GLN A 37 -10.83 -2.70 -1.30
N VAL A 38 -10.60 -4.02 -1.43
CA VAL A 38 -11.14 -4.78 -2.57
C VAL A 38 -12.67 -4.78 -2.55
N THR A 39 -13.28 -4.96 -1.37
CA THR A 39 -14.74 -4.94 -1.23
C THR A 39 -15.30 -3.54 -1.47
N TYR A 40 -14.65 -2.50 -0.97
CA TYR A 40 -15.09 -1.11 -1.14
C TYR A 40 -15.11 -0.74 -2.63
N LEU A 41 -13.99 -1.01 -3.33
CA LEU A 41 -13.85 -0.74 -4.75
C LEU A 41 -14.81 -1.58 -5.62
N GLU A 42 -15.00 -2.87 -5.31
CA GLU A 42 -15.93 -3.71 -6.08
C GLU A 42 -17.38 -3.30 -5.85
N GLN A 43 -17.73 -2.91 -4.62
CA GLN A 43 -19.08 -2.43 -4.31
C GLN A 43 -19.37 -1.09 -4.99
N LEU A 44 -18.40 -0.17 -5.05
CA LEU A 44 -18.49 1.05 -5.84
C LEU A 44 -18.68 0.75 -7.34
N ALA A 45 -17.91 -0.20 -7.88
CA ALA A 45 -18.01 -0.59 -9.29
C ALA A 45 -19.41 -1.15 -9.63
N GLN A 46 -20.01 -1.93 -8.73
CA GLN A 46 -21.39 -2.42 -8.85
C GLN A 46 -22.43 -1.28 -8.81
N LEU A 47 -22.12 -0.18 -8.14
CA LEU A 47 -22.94 1.03 -8.07
C LEU A 47 -22.62 2.05 -9.18
N GLY A 48 -21.85 1.64 -10.19
CA GLY A 48 -21.51 2.45 -11.36
C GLY A 48 -20.38 3.45 -11.13
N VAL A 49 -19.60 3.32 -10.06
CA VAL A 49 -18.42 4.16 -9.78
C VAL A 49 -17.17 3.31 -9.96
N ASN A 50 -16.48 3.46 -11.09
CA ASN A 50 -15.30 2.67 -11.42
C ASN A 50 -14.04 3.53 -11.39
N LEU A 51 -13.07 3.14 -10.54
CA LEU A 51 -11.78 3.83 -10.44
C LEU A 51 -10.67 3.19 -11.31
N LYS A 52 -10.94 2.03 -11.92
CA LYS A 52 -10.00 1.40 -12.86
C LYS A 52 -9.77 2.33 -14.05
N GLY A 53 -8.51 2.50 -14.45
CA GLY A 53 -8.14 3.36 -15.58
C GLY A 53 -8.04 4.84 -15.21
N ALA A 54 -8.01 5.17 -13.91
CA ALA A 54 -7.49 6.46 -13.46
C ALA A 54 -6.09 6.68 -14.07
N ALA A 55 -5.81 7.90 -14.53
CA ALA A 55 -4.58 8.19 -15.26
C ALA A 55 -3.32 8.12 -14.38
N ARG A 56 -3.49 8.02 -13.05
CA ARG A 56 -2.45 7.57 -12.13
C ARG A 56 -3.02 6.74 -10.99
N VAL A 57 -2.40 5.61 -10.71
CA VAL A 57 -2.72 4.76 -9.56
C VAL A 57 -1.44 4.50 -8.77
N VAL A 58 -1.43 4.88 -7.50
CA VAL A 58 -0.31 4.69 -6.58
C VAL A 58 -0.70 3.62 -5.57
N GLY A 59 0.17 2.63 -5.37
CA GLY A 59 -0.08 1.55 -4.43
C GLY A 59 1.12 1.27 -3.53
N THR A 60 0.85 1.18 -2.24
CA THR A 60 1.86 0.91 -1.20
C THR A 60 1.43 -0.29 -0.37
N SER A 61 2.33 -1.26 -0.16
CA SER A 61 2.07 -2.46 0.64
C SER A 61 0.77 -3.16 0.23
N ALA A 62 -0.22 -3.35 1.11
CA ALA A 62 -1.56 -3.85 0.76
C ALA A 62 -2.18 -3.14 -0.45
N GLY A 63 -2.07 -1.81 -0.52
CA GLY A 63 -2.58 -1.03 -1.64
C GLY A 63 -1.87 -1.32 -2.96
N SER A 64 -0.59 -1.74 -2.96
CA SER A 64 0.10 -2.17 -4.20
C SER A 64 -0.50 -3.45 -4.79
N LEU A 65 -0.92 -4.39 -3.93
CA LEU A 65 -1.62 -5.59 -4.33
C LEU A 65 -3.00 -5.25 -4.90
N VAL A 66 -3.78 -4.43 -4.18
CA VAL A 66 -5.14 -4.05 -4.61
C VAL A 66 -5.10 -3.19 -5.87
N ALA A 67 -4.17 -2.25 -5.99
CA ALA A 67 -3.98 -1.42 -7.18
C ALA A 67 -3.67 -2.28 -8.42
N SER A 68 -2.81 -3.29 -8.26
CA SER A 68 -2.48 -4.22 -9.33
C SER A 68 -3.69 -5.05 -9.77
N ILE A 69 -4.52 -5.49 -8.83
CA ILE A 69 -5.75 -6.26 -9.09
C ILE A 69 -6.84 -5.39 -9.75
N LEU A 70 -6.97 -4.14 -9.31
CA LEU A 70 -7.88 -3.15 -9.88
C LEU A 70 -7.53 -2.91 -11.35
N GLU A 71 -6.27 -2.56 -11.63
CA GLU A 71 -5.81 -2.25 -12.98
C GLU A 71 -5.82 -3.48 -13.90
N SER A 72 -5.61 -4.68 -13.37
CA SER A 72 -5.75 -5.92 -14.13
C SER A 72 -7.20 -6.33 -14.40
N GLY A 73 -8.19 -5.61 -13.86
CA GLY A 73 -9.62 -5.90 -14.03
C GLY A 73 -10.09 -7.16 -13.27
N ASN A 74 -9.36 -7.61 -12.25
CA ASN A 74 -9.64 -8.85 -11.52
C ASN A 74 -10.33 -8.63 -10.17
N LEU A 75 -10.75 -7.39 -9.87
CA LEU A 75 -11.28 -6.98 -8.58
C LEU A 75 -12.44 -7.86 -8.09
N ARG A 76 -13.49 -8.05 -8.90
CA ARG A 76 -14.61 -8.95 -8.59
C ARG A 76 -14.19 -10.37 -8.26
N ARG A 77 -13.23 -10.91 -9.01
CA ARG A 77 -12.75 -12.28 -8.79
C ARG A 77 -12.05 -12.36 -7.44
N PHE A 78 -11.14 -11.43 -7.18
CA PHE A 78 -10.37 -11.39 -5.93
C PHE A 78 -11.27 -11.15 -4.72
N GLU A 79 -12.27 -10.26 -4.81
CA GLU A 79 -13.26 -10.05 -3.75
C GLU A 79 -14.00 -11.34 -3.41
N ARG A 80 -14.43 -12.12 -4.42
CA ARG A 80 -15.09 -13.42 -4.19
C ARG A 80 -14.16 -14.42 -3.51
N GLU A 81 -12.89 -14.47 -3.89
CA GLU A 81 -11.89 -15.34 -3.26
C GLU A 81 -11.70 -14.93 -1.79
N VAL A 82 -11.48 -13.65 -1.49
CA VAL A 82 -11.37 -13.13 -0.11
C VAL A 82 -12.63 -13.42 0.70
N SER A 83 -13.81 -13.15 0.15
CA SER A 83 -15.11 -13.43 0.77
C SER A 83 -15.33 -14.92 1.04
N PHE A 84 -14.85 -15.81 0.17
CA PHE A 84 -14.92 -17.25 0.36
C PHE A 84 -13.99 -17.73 1.48
N PHE A 85 -12.75 -17.24 1.51
CA PHE A 85 -11.79 -17.55 2.56
C PHE A 85 -12.30 -17.09 3.93
N ALA A 86 -12.89 -15.89 4.01
CA ALA A 86 -13.43 -15.32 5.24
C ALA A 86 -14.57 -16.16 5.86
N LYS A 87 -15.32 -16.91 5.04
CA LYS A 87 -16.43 -17.76 5.49
C LYS A 87 -16.00 -19.15 5.92
N THR A 88 -14.73 -19.51 5.72
CA THR A 88 -14.22 -20.87 5.93
C THR A 88 -13.17 -20.89 7.05
N PRO A 89 -13.53 -21.22 8.31
CA PRO A 89 -12.60 -21.20 9.43
C PRO A 89 -11.34 -22.05 9.25
N ALA A 90 -11.44 -23.18 8.55
CA ALA A 90 -10.31 -24.08 8.26
C ALA A 90 -9.29 -23.48 7.28
N LEU A 91 -9.69 -22.57 6.39
CA LEU A 91 -8.78 -21.89 5.47
C LEU A 91 -8.15 -20.66 6.13
N VAL A 92 -8.90 -19.98 7.00
CA VAL A 92 -8.40 -18.90 7.85
C VAL A 92 -7.26 -19.38 8.75
N SER A 93 -7.37 -20.56 9.35
CA SER A 93 -6.31 -21.12 10.20
C SER A 93 -5.04 -21.51 9.42
N MET A 94 -5.14 -21.83 8.13
CA MET A 94 -3.98 -22.07 7.26
C MET A 94 -3.22 -20.80 6.88
N LEU A 95 -3.86 -19.62 6.97
CA LEU A 95 -3.25 -18.32 6.72
C LEU A 95 -2.61 -17.70 7.97
N ALA A 96 -2.85 -18.27 9.15
CA ALA A 96 -2.22 -17.83 10.38
C ALA A 96 -0.70 -18.08 10.31
N PRO A 97 0.15 -17.11 10.73
CA PRO A 97 1.59 -17.30 10.76
C PRO A 97 1.95 -18.55 11.54
N SER A 98 2.64 -19.50 10.91
CA SER A 98 3.16 -20.68 11.60
C SER A 98 4.54 -20.37 12.19
N GLY A 99 4.63 -20.42 13.52
CA GLY A 99 5.86 -20.22 14.28
C GLY A 99 6.07 -18.79 14.77
N SER A 100 6.83 -18.67 15.86
CA SER A 100 7.29 -17.39 16.38
C SER A 100 8.37 -16.80 15.47
N LEU A 101 8.47 -15.47 15.44
CA LEU A 101 9.56 -14.79 14.76
C LEU A 101 10.90 -15.19 15.39
N LYS A 102 11.92 -15.41 14.56
CA LYS A 102 13.29 -15.57 15.04
C LYS A 102 13.78 -14.28 15.70
N PRO A 103 14.78 -14.32 16.61
CA PRO A 103 15.29 -13.11 17.26
C PRO A 103 15.71 -11.99 16.29
N SER A 104 16.34 -12.31 15.15
CA SER A 104 16.70 -11.29 14.16
C SER A 104 15.51 -10.70 13.40
N GLN A 105 14.45 -11.48 13.23
CA GLN A 105 13.19 -11.00 12.64
C GLN A 105 12.45 -10.09 13.61
N GLN A 106 12.38 -10.48 14.89
CA GLN A 106 11.74 -9.68 15.93
C GLN A 106 12.44 -8.33 16.09
N ARG A 107 13.78 -8.29 16.15
CA ARG A 107 14.52 -7.02 16.24
C ARG A 107 14.22 -6.08 15.08
N ALA A 108 14.23 -6.58 13.84
CA ALA A 108 13.92 -5.76 12.66
C ALA A 108 12.49 -5.21 12.68
N LEU A 109 11.53 -6.03 13.14
CA LEU A 109 10.15 -5.59 13.31
C LEU A 109 10.03 -4.55 14.44
N ASP A 110 10.69 -4.75 15.58
CA ASP A 110 10.64 -3.84 16.73
C ASP A 110 11.20 -2.47 16.37
N VAL A 111 12.35 -2.42 15.67
CA VAL A 111 12.96 -1.16 15.21
C VAL A 111 12.03 -0.42 14.24
N PHE A 112 11.34 -1.14 13.35
CA PHE A 112 10.35 -0.51 12.46
C PHE A 112 9.12 0.00 13.21
N VAL A 113 8.49 -0.84 14.04
CA VAL A 113 7.26 -0.49 14.77
C VAL A 113 7.49 0.69 15.72
N ALA A 114 8.63 0.73 16.39
CA ALA A 114 8.98 1.78 17.34
C ALA A 114 9.43 3.11 16.69
N ALA A 115 9.74 3.11 15.38
CA ALA A 115 10.21 4.32 14.70
C ALA A 115 9.10 5.37 14.61
N GLN A 116 9.37 6.58 15.11
CA GLN A 116 8.39 7.67 15.22
C GLN A 116 8.52 8.74 14.13
N ASN A 117 9.51 8.61 13.25
CA ASN A 117 9.77 9.51 12.13
C ASN A 117 10.47 8.75 11.01
N ALA A 118 10.65 9.44 9.89
CA ALA A 118 11.28 8.92 8.69
C ALA A 118 12.58 9.66 8.37
N GLU A 119 13.36 10.04 9.40
CA GLU A 119 14.67 10.63 9.17
C GLU A 119 15.58 9.64 8.42
N PRO A 120 16.47 10.10 7.51
CA PRO A 120 17.26 9.22 6.65
C PRO A 120 18.07 8.16 7.40
N GLU A 121 18.60 8.47 8.58
CA GLU A 121 19.30 7.53 9.45
C GLU A 121 18.38 6.47 10.06
N VAL A 122 17.14 6.82 10.40
CA VAL A 122 16.15 5.90 10.94
C VAL A 122 15.74 4.88 9.88
N ILE A 123 15.45 5.36 8.65
CA ILE A 123 15.12 4.49 7.51
C ILE A 123 16.27 3.52 7.22
N ARG A 124 17.52 4.01 7.18
CA ARG A 124 18.69 3.15 6.97
C ARG A 124 18.90 2.14 8.09
N ALA A 125 18.68 2.52 9.35
CA ALA A 125 18.76 1.60 10.47
C ALA A 125 17.74 0.45 10.34
N ILE A 126 16.48 0.77 9.98
CA ILE A 126 15.44 -0.23 9.70
C ILE A 126 15.87 -1.14 8.54
N GLY A 127 16.40 -0.55 7.47
CA GLY A 127 16.86 -1.29 6.30
C GLY A 127 18.00 -2.27 6.60
N HIS A 128 18.97 -1.87 7.42
CA HIS A 128 20.06 -2.74 7.86
C HIS A 128 19.55 -3.92 8.72
N GLU A 129 18.62 -3.68 9.65
CA GLU A 129 18.02 -4.76 10.43
C GLU A 129 17.18 -5.69 9.55
N ALA A 130 16.45 -5.15 8.56
CA ALA A 130 15.69 -5.94 7.60
C ALA A 130 16.59 -6.86 6.75
N LEU A 131 17.79 -6.39 6.37
CA LEU A 131 18.79 -7.20 5.67
C LEU A 131 19.41 -8.29 6.57
N ALA A 132 19.62 -7.98 7.85
CA ALA A 132 20.17 -8.94 8.83
C ALA A 132 19.13 -9.98 9.31
N ALA A 133 17.84 -9.73 9.10
CA ALA A 133 16.76 -10.61 9.53
C ALA A 133 16.76 -11.95 8.77
N SER A 134 16.68 -13.06 9.51
CA SER A 134 16.65 -14.42 8.95
C SER A 134 15.27 -14.76 8.39
N THR A 135 14.87 -14.07 7.32
CA THR A 135 13.56 -14.22 6.66
C THR A 135 13.57 -15.34 5.59
N PRO A 136 12.40 -15.89 5.21
CA PRO A 136 12.30 -16.80 4.07
C PRO A 136 12.76 -16.16 2.76
N SER A 137 13.18 -16.97 1.78
CA SER A 137 13.71 -16.47 0.50
C SER A 137 12.76 -15.50 -0.21
N ALA A 138 13.31 -14.46 -0.83
CA ALA A 138 12.56 -13.46 -1.60
C ALA A 138 11.70 -14.08 -2.70
N ASN A 139 12.17 -15.17 -3.32
CA ASN A 139 11.43 -15.87 -4.37
C ASN A 139 10.14 -16.54 -3.86
N LYS A 140 10.08 -16.93 -2.57
CA LYS A 140 8.85 -17.49 -1.99
C LYS A 140 7.74 -16.44 -1.97
N MET A 141 8.06 -15.22 -1.54
CA MET A 141 7.10 -14.11 -1.50
C MET A 141 6.61 -13.72 -2.89
N ALA A 142 7.52 -13.52 -3.85
CA ALA A 142 7.14 -13.19 -5.22
C ALA A 142 6.24 -14.27 -5.86
N ARG A 143 6.45 -15.56 -5.55
CA ARG A 143 5.57 -16.65 -6.01
C ARG A 143 4.18 -16.56 -5.36
N SER A 144 4.10 -16.31 -4.05
CA SER A 144 2.82 -16.12 -3.35
C SER A 144 2.03 -14.94 -3.93
N VAL A 145 2.70 -13.81 -4.17
CA VAL A 145 2.09 -12.64 -4.80
C VAL A 145 1.65 -12.95 -6.23
N SER A 146 2.46 -13.67 -7.02
CA SER A 146 2.08 -14.08 -8.38
C SER A 146 0.80 -14.92 -8.40
N MET A 147 0.58 -15.79 -7.42
CA MET A 147 -0.66 -16.57 -7.29
C MET A 147 -1.87 -15.69 -6.96
N MET A 148 -1.69 -14.61 -6.18
CA MET A 148 -2.77 -13.67 -5.85
C MET A 148 -3.13 -12.76 -7.04
N LEU A 149 -2.12 -12.27 -7.76
CA LEU A 149 -2.33 -11.35 -8.89
C LEU A 149 -2.91 -12.04 -10.13
N LEU A 150 -2.60 -13.33 -10.32
CA LEU A 150 -3.02 -14.12 -11.49
C LEU A 150 -2.61 -13.51 -12.85
N SER A 151 -1.69 -12.56 -12.82
CA SER A 151 -1.05 -11.92 -13.96
C SER A 151 0.44 -11.75 -13.67
N ARG A 152 1.25 -11.78 -14.73
CA ARG A 152 2.70 -11.54 -14.69
C ARG A 152 3.11 -10.28 -15.47
N SER A 153 2.17 -9.65 -16.17
CA SER A 153 2.40 -8.40 -16.88
C SER A 153 2.09 -7.21 -15.99
N TRP A 154 2.81 -6.12 -16.20
CA TRP A 154 2.45 -4.83 -15.62
C TRP A 154 1.06 -4.43 -16.14
N PRO A 155 0.06 -4.18 -15.27
CA PRO A 155 -1.34 -4.13 -15.70
C PRO A 155 -1.72 -2.82 -16.40
N ALA A 156 -1.04 -1.71 -16.11
CA ALA A 156 -1.28 -0.40 -16.73
C ALA A 156 -0.08 0.54 -16.56
N ASP A 157 0.16 1.43 -17.54
CA ASP A 157 1.21 2.45 -17.47
C ASP A 157 0.99 3.45 -16.31
N ALA A 158 -0.27 3.64 -15.92
CA ALA A 158 -0.68 4.51 -14.81
C ALA A 158 -0.23 3.99 -13.43
N LEU A 159 0.09 2.69 -13.30
CA LEU A 159 0.39 2.07 -12.00
C LEU A 159 1.82 2.39 -11.53
N HIS A 160 1.89 2.92 -10.31
CA HIS A 160 3.11 3.24 -9.57
C HIS A 160 3.12 2.47 -8.25
N ILE A 161 4.18 1.69 -8.03
CA ILE A 161 4.35 0.90 -6.80
C ILE A 161 5.54 1.43 -6.03
N THR A 162 5.37 1.68 -4.74
CA THR A 162 6.43 2.26 -3.90
C THR A 162 7.16 1.19 -3.11
N CYS A 163 8.46 1.39 -2.90
CA CYS A 163 9.29 0.59 -2.01
C CYS A 163 10.46 1.44 -1.50
N VAL A 164 11.26 0.93 -0.56
CA VAL A 164 12.42 1.65 -0.02
C VAL A 164 13.66 0.80 -0.16
N ASP A 165 14.75 1.33 -0.71
CA ASP A 165 16.04 0.66 -0.73
C ASP A 165 16.59 0.52 0.69
N THR A 166 16.83 -0.72 1.12
CA THR A 166 17.30 -1.07 2.46
C THR A 166 18.69 -0.56 2.80
N LEU A 167 19.56 -0.36 1.81
CA LEU A 167 20.92 0.11 2.06
C LEU A 167 20.99 1.63 2.16
N THR A 168 20.34 2.32 1.22
CA THR A 168 20.45 3.77 1.09
C THR A 168 19.36 4.52 1.84
N GLY A 169 18.22 3.87 2.09
CA GLY A 169 17.00 4.51 2.57
C GLY A 169 16.27 5.33 1.51
N GLU A 170 16.71 5.30 0.24
CA GLU A 170 16.06 6.02 -0.85
C GLU A 170 14.65 5.42 -1.11
N ARG A 171 13.62 6.27 -1.09
CA ARG A 171 12.30 5.89 -1.62
C ARG A 171 12.40 5.62 -3.11
N CYS A 172 11.94 4.44 -3.52
CA CYS A 172 11.90 4.00 -4.90
C CYS A 172 10.44 3.92 -5.40
N VAL A 173 10.24 4.27 -6.67
CA VAL A 173 8.94 4.16 -7.34
C VAL A 173 9.10 3.31 -8.59
N VAL A 174 8.51 2.12 -8.55
CA VAL A 174 8.54 1.15 -9.65
C VAL A 174 7.35 1.41 -10.56
N THR A 175 7.63 1.65 -11.83
CA THR A 175 6.65 1.78 -12.92
C THR A 175 6.92 0.69 -13.96
N ARG A 176 6.11 0.63 -15.02
CA ARG A 176 6.33 -0.29 -16.14
C ARG A 176 7.74 -0.19 -16.73
N ASP A 177 8.27 1.04 -16.83
CA ASP A 177 9.54 1.34 -17.46
C ASP A 177 10.75 0.77 -16.70
N ALA A 178 10.57 0.40 -15.44
CA ALA A 178 11.61 -0.26 -14.66
C ALA A 178 11.95 -1.67 -15.18
N GLY A 179 11.12 -2.26 -16.04
CA GLY A 179 11.32 -3.63 -16.56
C GLY A 179 11.21 -4.72 -15.50
N VAL A 180 10.70 -4.39 -14.31
CA VAL A 180 10.50 -5.31 -13.19
C VAL A 180 9.13 -5.95 -13.28
N ARG A 181 9.05 -7.28 -13.06
CA ARG A 181 7.78 -8.02 -13.07
C ARG A 181 6.88 -7.57 -11.92
N ILE A 182 5.58 -7.47 -12.17
CA ILE A 182 4.60 -6.89 -11.23
C ILE A 182 4.61 -7.58 -9.86
N GLU A 183 4.72 -8.90 -9.81
CA GLU A 183 4.74 -9.64 -8.54
C GLU A 183 5.98 -9.32 -7.69
N ARG A 184 7.08 -8.89 -8.33
CA ARG A 184 8.30 -8.51 -7.63
C ARG A 184 8.15 -7.10 -7.06
N ALA A 185 7.57 -6.18 -7.81
CA ALA A 185 7.28 -4.82 -7.35
C ALA A 185 6.31 -4.84 -6.16
N VAL A 186 5.20 -5.57 -6.27
CA VAL A 186 4.23 -5.75 -5.18
C VAL A 186 4.89 -6.45 -3.97
N ALA A 187 5.67 -7.51 -4.20
CA ALA A 187 6.39 -8.16 -3.10
C ALA A 187 7.35 -7.19 -2.38
N ALA A 188 8.05 -6.31 -3.11
CA ALA A 188 8.94 -5.32 -2.51
C ALA A 188 8.15 -4.30 -1.69
N SER A 189 7.05 -3.81 -2.26
CA SER A 189 6.17 -2.86 -1.60
C SER A 189 5.52 -3.43 -0.34
N SER A 190 5.32 -4.74 -0.25
CA SER A 190 4.79 -5.43 0.94
C SER A 190 5.86 -6.05 1.84
N ALA A 191 7.16 -5.82 1.59
CA ALA A 191 8.24 -6.47 2.32
C ALA A 191 8.49 -5.81 3.69
N VAL A 192 7.57 -6.02 4.63
CA VAL A 192 7.64 -5.49 6.00
C VAL A 192 8.91 -5.97 6.71
N PRO A 193 9.72 -5.05 7.28
CA PRO A 193 10.93 -5.39 8.03
C PRO A 193 10.71 -6.49 9.07
N GLY A 194 11.57 -7.51 9.07
CA GLY A 194 11.49 -8.66 9.97
C GLY A 194 10.49 -9.75 9.57
N ILE A 195 9.40 -9.40 8.89
CA ILE A 195 8.38 -10.37 8.45
C ILE A 195 8.76 -11.01 7.12
N PHE A 196 9.10 -10.18 6.14
CA PHE A 196 9.39 -10.60 4.78
C PHE A 196 10.80 -10.16 4.37
N SER A 197 11.45 -10.94 3.51
CA SER A 197 12.77 -10.59 3.00
C SER A 197 12.71 -9.34 2.13
N PRO A 198 13.71 -8.45 2.22
CA PRO A 198 13.92 -7.42 1.21
C PRO A 198 13.99 -8.04 -0.20
N GLN A 199 13.28 -7.44 -1.14
CA GLN A 199 13.11 -7.97 -2.48
C GLN A 199 14.10 -7.34 -3.47
N PRO A 200 14.65 -8.12 -4.43
CA PRO A 200 15.44 -7.56 -5.52
C PRO A 200 14.58 -6.68 -6.45
N ILE A 201 15.01 -5.45 -6.69
CA ILE A 201 14.45 -4.52 -7.68
C ILE A 201 15.64 -3.92 -8.45
N GLY A 202 15.88 -4.41 -9.67
CA GLY A 202 17.16 -4.17 -10.34
C GLY A 202 18.32 -4.63 -9.45
N ASP A 203 19.30 -3.74 -9.24
CA ASP A 203 20.47 -3.98 -8.38
C ASP A 203 20.22 -3.67 -6.89
N ARG A 204 19.00 -3.27 -6.53
CA ARG A 204 18.64 -2.90 -5.14
C ARG A 204 18.07 -4.07 -4.35
N ARG A 205 18.01 -3.87 -3.03
CA ARG A 205 17.22 -4.69 -2.10
C ARG A 205 16.20 -3.79 -1.43
N CYS A 206 14.93 -3.96 -1.75
CA CYS A 206 13.88 -3.06 -1.31
C CYS A 206 12.97 -3.69 -0.26
N MET A 207 12.60 -2.90 0.74
CA MET A 207 11.57 -3.18 1.75
C MET A 207 10.30 -2.37 1.46
N ASP A 208 9.29 -2.57 2.31
CA ASP A 208 7.97 -1.94 2.23
C ASP A 208 8.06 -0.41 2.00
N GLY A 209 7.21 0.11 1.11
CA GLY A 209 7.17 1.53 0.76
C GLY A 209 6.79 2.44 1.92
N GLY A 210 6.01 1.92 2.87
CA GLY A 210 5.56 2.61 4.08
C GLY A 210 6.69 3.10 4.97
N VAL A 211 7.86 2.45 4.90
CA VAL A 211 9.05 2.78 5.71
C VAL A 211 9.64 4.16 5.36
N SER A 212 9.24 4.75 4.23
CA SER A 212 9.64 6.11 3.83
C SER A 212 8.88 7.22 4.57
N GLY A 213 8.10 6.89 5.60
CA GLY A 213 7.27 7.88 6.28
C GLY A 213 6.00 8.24 5.53
N SER A 214 5.60 7.49 4.50
CA SER A 214 4.28 7.63 3.89
C SER A 214 3.68 6.27 3.51
N GLY A 215 2.46 6.03 3.96
CA GLY A 215 1.68 4.87 3.55
C GLY A 215 0.89 5.07 2.26
N THR A 216 0.83 6.30 1.73
CA THR A 216 -0.05 6.72 0.62
C THR A 216 0.70 7.36 -0.55
N HIS A 217 1.83 8.02 -0.30
CA HIS A 217 2.68 8.67 -1.29
C HIS A 217 1.92 9.66 -2.18
N LEU A 218 1.17 10.57 -1.55
CA LEU A 218 0.32 11.56 -2.20
C LEU A 218 1.11 12.58 -3.03
N ASP A 219 2.41 12.73 -2.81
CA ASP A 219 3.29 13.55 -3.66
C ASP A 219 3.30 13.07 -5.12
N LEU A 220 3.07 11.78 -5.34
CA LEU A 220 2.94 11.20 -6.67
C LEU A 220 1.62 11.58 -7.36
N LEU A 221 0.67 12.14 -6.62
CA LEU A 221 -0.59 12.69 -7.12
C LEU A 221 -0.60 14.23 -7.14
N ALA A 222 0.48 14.88 -6.70
CA ALA A 222 0.57 16.33 -6.62
C ALA A 222 0.26 17.00 -7.98
N GLY A 223 -0.74 17.89 -7.99
CA GLY A 223 -1.15 18.67 -9.14
C GLY A 223 -2.22 18.04 -10.04
N CYS A 224 -2.70 16.83 -9.75
CA CYS A 224 -3.88 16.30 -10.47
C CYS A 224 -5.15 17.05 -10.07
N ASP A 225 -6.19 17.03 -10.90
CA ASP A 225 -7.43 17.76 -10.61
C ASP A 225 -8.13 17.16 -9.39
N ARG A 226 -8.16 15.81 -9.32
CA ARG A 226 -8.85 15.06 -8.27
C ARG A 226 -8.08 13.82 -7.84
N ALA A 227 -8.02 13.56 -6.54
CA ALA A 227 -7.39 12.39 -5.96
C ALA A 227 -8.38 11.62 -5.09
N VAL A 228 -8.53 10.32 -5.35
CA VAL A 228 -9.23 9.40 -4.43
C VAL A 228 -8.19 8.67 -3.60
N VAL A 229 -8.23 8.85 -2.29
CA VAL A 229 -7.26 8.31 -1.34
C VAL A 229 -7.94 7.32 -0.42
N LEU A 230 -7.52 6.06 -0.48
CA LEU A 230 -7.90 5.04 0.50
C LEU A 230 -6.75 4.87 1.48
N SER A 231 -6.94 5.30 2.72
CA SER A 231 -5.90 5.26 3.75
C SER A 231 -6.36 4.48 4.97
N LEU A 232 -5.43 3.72 5.54
CA LEU A 232 -5.63 3.02 6.80
C LEU A 232 -5.73 3.98 7.98
N THR A 233 -5.00 5.10 7.90
CA THR A 233 -4.95 6.15 8.93
C THR A 233 -5.89 7.27 8.59
N THR A 234 -6.43 7.93 9.61
CA THR A 234 -7.20 9.17 9.46
C THR A 234 -6.28 10.39 9.59
N THR A 235 -6.77 11.57 9.21
CA THR A 235 -6.04 12.84 9.41
C THR A 235 -5.99 13.29 10.87
N THR A 236 -6.67 12.58 11.78
CA THR A 236 -6.54 12.83 13.21
C THR A 236 -5.16 12.38 13.68
N PRO A 237 -4.32 13.27 14.23
CA PRO A 237 -2.98 12.91 14.69
C PRO A 237 -3.03 11.85 15.79
N ALA A 238 -2.23 10.80 15.65
CA ALA A 238 -1.90 9.92 16.77
C ALA A 238 -1.07 10.70 17.82
N PRO A 239 -1.18 10.37 19.12
CA PRO A 239 -0.42 11.05 20.16
C PRO A 239 1.09 10.78 20.05
N ILE A 240 1.47 9.62 19.49
CA ILE A 240 2.86 9.18 19.33
C ILE A 240 3.01 8.61 17.93
N GLY A 241 4.14 8.89 17.29
CA GLY A 241 4.48 8.33 15.99
C GLY A 241 4.79 6.84 16.05
N ALA A 242 4.60 6.12 14.95
CA ALA A 242 4.91 4.71 14.84
C ALA A 242 5.12 4.32 13.39
N MET A 243 5.85 3.23 13.12
CA MET A 243 6.08 2.74 11.76
C MET A 243 6.58 3.83 10.80
N THR A 244 7.51 4.67 11.27
CA THR A 244 8.10 5.84 10.59
C THR A 244 7.15 7.01 10.33
N GLN A 245 5.91 6.95 10.79
CA GLN A 245 4.96 8.06 10.73
C GLN A 245 5.08 8.95 11.95
N SER A 246 5.41 10.23 11.77
CA SER A 246 5.32 11.21 12.85
C SER A 246 3.86 11.62 13.14
N PRO A 247 3.54 12.05 14.38
CA PRO A 247 2.23 12.60 14.69
C PRO A 247 1.80 13.68 13.68
N GLY A 248 0.60 13.52 13.11
CA GLY A 248 0.04 14.47 12.15
C GLY A 248 0.64 14.42 10.73
N ASN A 249 1.62 13.55 10.47
CA ASN A 249 2.28 13.45 9.17
C ASN A 249 1.28 13.22 8.02
N PHE A 250 0.30 12.32 8.19
CA PHE A 250 -0.70 12.08 7.16
C PHE A 250 -1.61 13.30 6.90
N ALA A 251 -1.94 14.08 7.94
CA ALA A 251 -2.70 15.32 7.77
C ALA A 251 -1.89 16.37 6.97
N ASN A 252 -0.59 16.47 7.25
CA ASN A 252 0.32 17.33 6.50
C ASN A 252 0.43 16.87 5.03
N GLU A 253 0.48 15.55 4.79
CA GLU A 253 0.55 14.97 3.46
C GLU A 253 -0.71 15.30 2.63
N VAL A 254 -1.90 15.20 3.24
CA VAL A 254 -3.17 15.59 2.60
C VAL A 254 -3.20 17.10 2.33
N GLY A 255 -2.84 17.92 3.31
CA GLY A 255 -2.81 19.38 3.14
C GLY A 255 -1.79 19.84 2.08
N ALA A 256 -0.65 19.15 1.96
CA ALA A 256 0.34 19.41 0.92
C ALA A 256 -0.19 19.04 -0.47
N LEU A 257 -0.94 17.94 -0.59
CA LEU A 257 -1.62 17.59 -1.85
C LEU A 257 -2.64 18.67 -2.24
N GLU A 258 -3.51 19.07 -1.30
CA GLU A 258 -4.52 20.12 -1.53
C GLU A 258 -3.89 21.46 -1.92
N ALA A 259 -2.75 21.82 -1.30
CA ALA A 259 -2.00 23.02 -1.65
C ALA A 259 -1.47 23.03 -3.10
N THR A 260 -1.42 21.87 -3.76
CA THR A 260 -1.11 21.79 -5.19
C THR A 260 -2.32 22.03 -6.10
N GLY A 261 -3.50 22.33 -5.54
CA GLY A 261 -4.75 22.52 -6.27
C GLY A 261 -5.53 21.23 -6.53
N THR A 262 -5.09 20.12 -5.93
CA THR A 262 -5.77 18.83 -6.04
C THR A 262 -6.95 18.75 -5.09
N ASN A 263 -8.13 18.41 -5.61
CA ASN A 263 -9.29 18.08 -4.77
C ASN A 263 -9.13 16.66 -4.24
N VAL A 264 -9.40 16.42 -2.96
CA VAL A 264 -9.17 15.12 -2.32
C VAL A 264 -10.48 14.49 -1.82
N PHE A 265 -10.76 13.26 -2.26
CA PHE A 265 -11.73 12.38 -1.65
C PHE A 265 -10.99 11.34 -0.81
N LEU A 266 -10.98 11.51 0.51
CA LEU A 266 -10.31 10.61 1.44
C LEU A 266 -11.30 9.66 2.11
N ARG A 267 -10.98 8.37 2.11
CA ARG A 267 -11.72 7.38 2.88
C ARG A 267 -10.80 6.44 3.67
N SER A 268 -11.17 6.25 4.93
CA SER A 268 -10.60 5.28 5.85
C SER A 268 -11.69 4.34 6.38
N PRO A 269 -11.35 3.14 6.89
CA PRO A 269 -12.29 2.29 7.60
C PRO A 269 -12.97 3.05 8.77
N GLU A 270 -14.25 2.78 9.03
CA GLU A 270 -15.02 3.38 10.14
C GLU A 270 -14.36 3.16 11.51
N SER A 271 -13.78 1.97 11.68
CA SER A 271 -13.07 1.57 12.88
C SER A 271 -11.97 0.57 12.50
N MET A 272 -10.96 0.47 13.36
CA MET A 272 -9.97 -0.57 13.25
C MET A 272 -9.22 -0.82 14.56
N ASP A 273 -8.76 -2.06 14.71
CA ASP A 273 -7.84 -2.46 15.76
C ASP A 273 -6.47 -2.77 15.13
N ILE A 274 -5.49 -1.91 15.40
CA ILE A 274 -4.14 -2.01 14.83
C ILE A 274 -3.48 -3.38 15.13
N ASN A 275 -3.84 -4.02 16.25
CA ASN A 275 -3.28 -5.31 16.65
C ASN A 275 -3.90 -6.49 15.88
N LYS A 276 -5.02 -6.27 15.18
CA LYS A 276 -5.75 -7.30 14.43
C LYS A 276 -5.65 -7.14 12.92
N LEU A 277 -4.83 -6.21 12.42
CA LEU A 277 -4.71 -5.95 10.98
C LEU A 277 -4.27 -7.18 10.19
N MET A 278 -3.51 -8.08 10.80
CA MET A 278 -3.03 -9.33 10.21
C MET A 278 -3.84 -10.56 10.68
N ASP A 279 -4.81 -10.39 11.59
CA ASP A 279 -5.67 -11.47 12.05
C ASP A 279 -6.75 -11.73 10.99
N PRO A 280 -6.80 -12.91 10.36
CA PRO A 280 -7.82 -13.21 9.37
C PRO A 280 -9.25 -13.17 9.94
N LYS A 281 -9.45 -13.25 11.26
CA LYS A 281 -10.76 -13.07 11.91
C LYS A 281 -11.33 -11.66 11.76
N SER A 282 -10.50 -10.67 11.43
CA SER A 282 -10.92 -9.29 11.17
C SER A 282 -11.53 -9.10 9.77
N VAL A 283 -11.31 -10.05 8.85
CA VAL A 283 -11.72 -9.93 7.43
C VAL A 283 -13.25 -9.80 7.25
N PRO A 284 -14.12 -10.60 7.92
CA PRO A 284 -15.56 -10.44 7.79
C PRO A 284 -16.08 -9.04 8.19
N GLU A 285 -15.51 -8.47 9.25
CA GLU A 285 -15.85 -7.11 9.70
C GLU A 285 -15.43 -6.07 8.65
N ALA A 286 -14.21 -6.22 8.10
CA ALA A 286 -13.69 -5.36 7.05
C ALA A 286 -14.61 -5.33 5.81
N ILE A 287 -15.07 -6.51 5.36
CA ILE A 287 -15.99 -6.66 4.22
C ILE A 287 -17.33 -5.98 4.52
N ALA A 288 -17.91 -6.22 5.71
CA ALA A 288 -19.20 -5.65 6.08
C ALA A 288 -19.13 -4.11 6.14
N MET A 289 -18.04 -3.58 6.69
CA MET A 289 -17.76 -2.14 6.77
C MET A 289 -17.59 -1.51 5.39
N ALA A 290 -16.74 -2.11 4.55
CA ALA A 290 -16.50 -1.64 3.20
C ALA A 290 -17.79 -1.55 2.35
N LYS A 291 -18.70 -2.53 2.48
CA LYS A 291 -20.00 -2.49 1.79
C LYS A 291 -20.88 -1.32 2.22
N ARG A 292 -20.96 -1.06 3.52
CA ARG A 292 -21.73 0.08 4.05
C ARG A 292 -21.15 1.41 3.58
N GLN A 293 -19.83 1.58 3.71
CA GLN A 293 -19.16 2.82 3.30
C GLN A 293 -19.28 3.05 1.78
N ALA A 294 -19.08 2.02 0.96
CA ALA A 294 -19.23 2.14 -0.49
C ALA A 294 -20.66 2.55 -0.90
N ALA A 295 -21.68 1.98 -0.24
CA ALA A 295 -23.07 2.35 -0.50
C ALA A 295 -23.36 3.81 -0.09
N ALA A 296 -22.81 4.27 1.03
CA ALA A 296 -22.96 5.66 1.48
C ALA A 296 -22.20 6.65 0.60
N ASP A 297 -21.02 6.27 0.11
CA ASP A 297 -20.11 7.14 -0.64
C ASP A 297 -20.44 7.21 -2.14
N ALA A 298 -21.12 6.22 -2.72
CA ALA A 298 -21.24 6.06 -4.16
C ALA A 298 -21.80 7.29 -4.90
N SER A 299 -22.79 8.00 -4.35
CA SER A 299 -23.32 9.20 -5.00
C SER A 299 -22.29 10.33 -4.99
N ALA A 300 -21.75 10.65 -3.81
CA ALA A 300 -20.79 11.74 -3.65
C ALA A 300 -19.51 11.48 -4.45
N LEU A 301 -19.03 10.22 -4.49
CA LEU A 301 -17.85 9.87 -5.26
C LEU A 301 -18.10 9.92 -6.77
N ARG A 302 -19.31 9.59 -7.24
CA ARG A 302 -19.68 9.73 -8.67
C ARG A 302 -19.60 11.18 -9.11
N ASP A 303 -20.19 12.09 -8.32
CA ASP A 303 -20.19 13.51 -8.61
C ASP A 303 -18.76 14.09 -8.50
N PHE A 304 -17.98 13.58 -7.55
CA PHE A 304 -16.59 13.97 -7.38
C PHE A 304 -15.74 13.61 -8.60
N ILE A 305 -15.83 12.39 -9.14
CA ILE A 305 -14.94 11.96 -10.25
C ILE A 305 -15.39 12.40 -11.65
N ALA A 306 -16.61 12.91 -11.80
CA ALA A 306 -17.18 13.39 -13.07
C ALA A 306 -16.37 14.57 -13.63
#